data_AF-A0A2N3B7I7-F1
#
_entry.id   AF-A0A2N3B7I7-F1
#
_cell.length_a   1.000
_cell.length_b   1.000
_cell.length_c   1.000
_cell.angle_alpha   90.00
_cell.angle_beta   90.00
_cell.angle_gamma   90.00
#
_symmetry.space_group_name_H-M   'P 1'
#
loop_
_entity.id
_entity.type
_entity.pdbx_description
1 polymer ?
#
loop_
_entity_poly.entity_id
_entity_poly.type
_entity_poly.pdbx_seq_one_letter_code
_entity_poly.pdbx_strand_id
1 'polypeptide(L)'
;MVVCAEDVMPLFRGNRPDPRTCMIWRIRPQGTGAWKVITDPAQGVAIELDDLLVTAKTAQRFEDEYDPLQRVHVSPGRSARYEWDGMLQTLMIRLFEHGLPESQAEFVAEGQEWFVMNSKDGTVPDESQIRRKLSPIWRALKKPQ
;
A
#
# COMPACT_ATOMS: atom_id res chain seq x y z
N MET A 1 26.72 6.38 2.52
CA MET A 1 27.06 5.85 1.18
C MET A 1 25.98 4.86 0.76
N VAL A 2 25.84 4.54 -0.52
CA VAL A 2 24.89 3.54 -1.04
C VAL A 2 25.64 2.52 -1.88
N VAL A 3 25.32 1.24 -1.72
CA VAL A 3 25.88 0.13 -2.51
C VAL A 3 24.90 -0.26 -3.63
N CYS A 4 25.41 -0.86 -4.71
CA CYS A 4 24.55 -1.31 -5.80
C CYS A 4 23.80 -2.59 -5.39
N ALA A 5 22.50 -2.64 -5.65
CA ALA A 5 21.68 -3.81 -5.34
C ALA A 5 22.19 -5.08 -6.03
N GLU A 6 22.61 -4.98 -7.30
CA GLU A 6 23.14 -6.09 -8.09
C GLU A 6 24.36 -6.75 -7.44
N ASP A 7 25.25 -5.94 -6.85
CA ASP A 7 26.48 -6.40 -6.23
C ASP A 7 26.20 -7.19 -4.93
N VAL A 8 25.07 -6.89 -4.25
CA VAL A 8 24.69 -7.51 -2.97
C VAL A 8 23.64 -8.62 -3.10
N MET A 9 23.04 -8.80 -4.28
CA MET A 9 22.09 -9.89 -4.55
C MET A 9 22.57 -11.29 -4.13
N PRO A 10 23.85 -11.66 -4.25
CA PRO A 10 24.34 -12.96 -3.80
C PRO A 10 24.09 -13.26 -2.32
N LEU A 11 24.04 -12.24 -1.44
CA LEU A 11 23.79 -12.40 0.00
C LEU A 11 22.34 -12.87 0.30
N PHE A 12 21.40 -12.65 -0.61
CA PHE A 12 19.97 -12.90 -0.38
C PHE A 12 19.44 -14.17 -1.06
N ARG A 13 20.27 -14.92 -1.80
CA ARG A 13 19.85 -16.13 -2.54
C ARG A 13 19.96 -17.38 -1.65
N GLY A 14 18.87 -17.73 -0.97
CA GLY A 14 18.78 -18.75 0.10
C GLY A 14 18.97 -20.23 -0.24
N ASN A 15 19.68 -20.60 -1.33
CA ASN A 15 19.90 -22.02 -1.68
C ASN A 15 21.38 -22.44 -1.62
N ARG A 16 22.22 -21.67 -0.91
CA ARG A 16 23.65 -21.94 -0.78
C ARG A 16 24.01 -22.10 0.69
N PRO A 17 24.87 -23.06 1.07
CA PRO A 17 25.49 -23.08 2.39
C PRO A 17 26.37 -21.83 2.51
N ASP A 18 25.77 -20.77 3.06
CA ASP A 18 26.39 -19.59 3.67
C ASP A 18 27.47 -18.85 2.86
N PRO A 19 27.10 -18.09 1.81
CA PRO A 19 27.95 -17.00 1.36
C PRO A 19 27.85 -15.86 2.38
N ARG A 20 28.69 -15.92 3.43
CA ARG A 20 28.79 -14.86 4.45
C ARG A 20 29.17 -13.50 3.86
N THR A 21 29.89 -13.52 2.75
CA THR A 21 30.46 -12.34 2.11
C THR A 21 30.08 -12.21 0.63
N CYS A 22 29.96 -10.97 0.15
CA CYS A 22 29.95 -10.64 -1.27
C CYS A 22 30.93 -9.50 -1.57
N MET A 23 31.38 -9.41 -2.82
CA MET A 23 32.28 -8.34 -3.27
C MET A 23 31.48 -7.20 -3.90
N ILE A 24 31.73 -5.98 -3.43
CA ILE A 24 31.24 -4.76 -4.07
C ILE A 24 32.37 -4.06 -4.84
N TRP A 25 32.01 -3.48 -5.98
CA TRP A 25 32.96 -2.85 -6.89
C TRP A 25 32.68 -1.37 -7.11
N ARG A 26 31.49 -0.93 -6.69
CA ARG A 26 31.01 0.43 -6.89
C ARG A 26 30.17 0.89 -5.70
N ILE A 27 30.31 2.16 -5.40
CA ILE A 27 29.60 2.85 -4.34
C ILE A 27 29.09 4.18 -4.86
N ARG A 28 28.00 4.66 -4.28
CA ARG A 28 27.54 6.02 -4.49
C ARG A 28 27.67 6.79 -3.17
N PRO A 29 28.57 7.79 -3.09
CA PRO A 29 28.66 8.66 -1.92
C PRO A 29 27.33 9.37 -1.63
N GLN A 30 27.07 9.66 -0.35
CA GLN A 30 25.88 10.45 0.01
C GLN A 30 26.01 11.88 -0.53
N GLY A 31 24.91 12.42 -1.05
CA GLY A 31 24.87 13.76 -1.66
C GLY A 31 25.39 13.82 -3.09
N THR A 32 25.90 12.73 -3.66
CA THR A 32 26.32 12.66 -5.07
C THR A 32 25.40 11.74 -5.87
N GLY A 33 24.98 12.17 -7.06
CA GLY A 33 24.19 11.33 -7.98
C GLY A 33 25.00 10.26 -8.71
N ALA A 34 26.32 10.40 -8.74
CA ALA A 34 27.22 9.56 -9.54
C ALA A 34 27.78 8.37 -8.76
N TRP A 35 27.79 7.20 -9.42
CA TRP A 35 28.50 6.01 -8.97
C TRP A 35 30.00 6.19 -9.12
N LYS A 36 30.76 5.67 -8.15
CA LYS A 36 32.23 5.61 -8.17
C LYS A 36 32.66 4.16 -8.08
N VAL A 37 33.66 3.79 -8.88
CA VAL A 37 34.29 2.48 -8.84
C VAL A 37 35.34 2.47 -7.73
N ILE A 38 35.40 1.37 -6.98
CA ILE A 38 36.43 1.12 -5.99
C ILE A 38 37.69 0.69 -6.73
N THR A 39 38.75 1.48 -6.65
CA THR A 39 40.04 1.20 -7.30
C THR A 39 41.07 0.66 -6.33
N ASP A 40 40.86 0.86 -5.03
CA ASP A 40 41.70 0.37 -3.95
C ASP A 40 40.80 -0.05 -2.78
N PRO A 41 40.77 -1.33 -2.40
CA PRO A 41 41.47 -2.45 -3.03
C PRO A 41 41.00 -2.76 -4.47
N ALA A 42 41.92 -3.15 -5.35
CA ALA A 42 41.63 -3.43 -6.76
C ALA A 42 40.66 -4.61 -6.98
N GLN A 43 40.65 -5.54 -6.03
CA GLN A 43 39.74 -6.69 -6.00
C GLN A 43 38.33 -6.35 -5.47
N GLY A 44 38.06 -5.08 -5.16
CA GLY A 44 36.81 -4.65 -4.53
C GLY A 44 36.80 -4.91 -3.02
N VAL A 45 35.70 -4.52 -2.37
CA VAL A 45 35.54 -4.64 -0.92
C VAL A 45 34.60 -5.80 -0.60
N ALA A 46 35.05 -6.71 0.27
CA ALA A 46 34.21 -7.77 0.81
C ALA A 46 33.30 -7.20 1.90
N ILE A 47 32.01 -7.53 1.85
CA ILE A 47 31.02 -7.12 2.85
C ILE A 47 30.14 -8.30 3.24
N GLU A 48 29.58 -8.23 4.44
CA GLU A 48 28.60 -9.17 4.99
C GLU A 48 27.21 -8.52 5.09
N LEU A 49 26.20 -9.31 5.47
CA LEU A 49 24.84 -8.78 5.66
C LEU A 49 24.80 -7.74 6.80
N ASP A 50 25.60 -7.92 7.85
CA ASP A 50 25.68 -7.03 9.01
C ASP A 50 26.31 -5.67 8.67
N ASP A 51 27.02 -5.56 7.54
CA ASP A 51 27.56 -4.30 7.03
C ASP A 51 26.51 -3.45 6.28
N LEU A 52 25.34 -4.03 5.97
CA LEU A 52 24.28 -3.38 5.21
C LEU A 52 23.25 -2.74 6.15
N LEU A 53 23.13 -1.42 6.04
CA LEU A 53 22.11 -0.65 6.77
C LEU A 53 21.09 -0.05 5.80
N VAL A 54 19.82 -0.31 6.08
CA VAL A 54 18.69 0.37 5.44
C VAL A 54 18.18 1.45 6.38
N THR A 55 18.09 2.69 5.89
CA THR A 55 17.56 3.79 6.71
C THR A 55 16.07 3.57 6.97
N ALA A 56 15.59 3.93 8.16
CA ALA A 56 14.17 3.86 8.51
C ALA A 56 13.28 4.57 7.48
N LYS A 57 13.73 5.73 6.97
CA LYS A 57 13.01 6.48 5.93
C LYS A 57 12.89 5.71 4.60
N THR A 58 13.93 4.95 4.23
CA THR A 58 13.91 4.16 2.99
C THR A 58 13.08 2.90 3.15
N ALA A 59 13.15 2.25 4.32
CA ALA A 59 12.28 1.14 4.67
C ALA A 59 10.81 1.56 4.67
N GLN A 60 10.46 2.66 5.34
CA GLN A 60 9.10 3.19 5.36
C GLN A 60 8.57 3.48 3.96
N ARG A 61 9.35 4.18 3.12
CA ARG A 61 8.93 4.46 1.74
C ARG A 61 8.68 3.18 0.94
N PHE A 62 9.50 2.15 1.14
CA PHE A 62 9.30 0.85 0.50
C PHE A 62 8.03 0.16 0.99
N GLU A 63 7.76 0.19 2.30
CA GLU A 63 6.53 -0.34 2.88
C GLU A 63 5.28 0.40 2.38
N ASP A 64 5.33 1.73 2.31
CA ASP A 64 4.25 2.57 1.78
C ASP A 64 3.94 2.28 0.30
N GLU A 65 4.97 1.97 -0.49
CA GLU A 65 4.87 1.77 -1.93
C GLU A 65 4.44 0.34 -2.30
N TYR A 66 4.94 -0.68 -1.58
CA TYR A 66 4.84 -2.07 -1.99
C TYR A 66 4.05 -2.99 -1.03
N ASP A 67 3.72 -2.54 0.19
CA ASP A 67 3.05 -3.33 1.24
C ASP A 67 3.49 -4.82 1.27
N PRO A 68 4.79 -5.07 1.51
CA PRO A 68 5.42 -6.38 1.28
C PRO A 68 4.86 -7.50 2.16
N LEU A 69 4.21 -7.15 3.26
CA LEU A 69 3.70 -8.11 4.21
C LEU A 69 2.25 -8.51 3.95
N GLN A 70 1.58 -7.90 2.94
CA GLN A 70 0.14 -8.03 2.69
C GLN A 70 -0.62 -8.16 4.00
N ARG A 71 -0.23 -7.33 4.99
CA ARG A 71 -0.85 -7.42 6.31
C ARG A 71 -2.33 -7.22 5.99
N VAL A 72 -3.18 -8.10 6.50
CA VAL A 72 -4.63 -7.91 6.45
C VAL A 72 -4.94 -6.72 7.37
N HIS A 73 -4.45 -5.55 6.99
CA HIS A 73 -4.87 -4.27 7.46
C HIS A 73 -6.10 -3.96 6.63
N VAL A 74 -7.23 -4.08 7.31
CA VAL A 74 -8.33 -3.13 7.14
C VAL A 74 -7.67 -1.75 7.07
N SER A 75 -7.49 -1.23 5.86
CA SER A 75 -6.45 -0.24 5.54
C SER A 75 -6.83 1.15 6.06
N PRO A 76 -6.03 1.81 6.93
CA PRO A 76 -6.11 3.25 7.13
C PRO A 76 -4.79 3.87 6.65
N GLY A 77 -4.65 4.16 5.35
CA GLY A 77 -3.34 4.57 4.81
C GLY A 77 -3.28 5.22 3.43
N ARG A 78 -4.32 5.12 2.61
CA ARG A 78 -4.70 6.21 1.72
C ARG A 78 -5.99 6.71 2.34
N SER A 79 -6.09 7.96 2.80
CA SER A 79 -7.42 8.52 2.98
C SER A 79 -8.08 8.30 1.63
N ALA A 80 -9.01 7.34 1.55
CA ALA A 80 -9.75 7.19 0.33
C ALA A 80 -10.33 8.58 0.11
N ARG A 81 -10.20 9.13 -1.11
CA ARG A 81 -10.65 10.49 -1.46
C ARG A 81 -12.04 10.84 -0.89
N TYR A 82 -12.81 9.81 -0.57
CA TYR A 82 -14.09 9.85 0.10
C TYR A 82 -14.10 8.86 1.29
N GLU A 83 -14.77 9.23 2.38
CA GLU A 83 -14.99 8.42 3.59
C GLU A 83 -15.96 7.24 3.34
N TRP A 84 -15.52 6.26 2.55
CA TRP A 84 -16.36 5.11 2.18
C TRP A 84 -16.79 4.27 3.37
N ASP A 85 -15.93 4.09 4.36
CA ASP A 85 -16.21 3.24 5.52
C ASP A 85 -17.30 3.85 6.40
N GLY A 86 -17.26 5.18 6.61
CA GLY A 86 -18.32 5.90 7.31
C GLY A 86 -19.67 5.77 6.60
N MET A 87 -19.68 5.92 5.27
CA MET A 87 -20.89 5.73 4.46
C MET A 87 -21.44 4.31 4.61
N LEU A 88 -20.60 3.29 4.45
CA LEU A 88 -21.01 1.89 4.57
C LEU A 88 -21.51 1.56 5.98
N GLN A 89 -20.86 2.08 7.03
CA GLN A 89 -21.30 1.90 8.41
C GLN A 89 -22.71 2.47 8.63
N THR A 90 -22.97 3.70 8.18
CA THR A 90 -24.30 4.30 8.31
C THR A 90 -25.35 3.54 7.51
N LEU A 91 -25.04 3.12 6.28
CA LEU A 91 -25.96 2.30 5.49
C LEU A 91 -26.24 0.94 6.14
N MET A 92 -25.27 0.30 6.78
CA MET A 92 -25.48 -0.96 7.50
C MET A 92 -26.41 -0.79 8.69
N ILE A 93 -26.25 0.28 9.49
CA ILE A 93 -27.16 0.60 10.60
C ILE A 93 -28.57 0.85 10.05
N ARG A 94 -28.70 1.68 9.01
CA ARG A 94 -29.97 1.96 8.34
C ARG A 94 -30.65 0.69 7.84
N LEU A 95 -29.90 -0.21 7.18
CA LEU A 95 -30.42 -1.49 6.69
C LEU A 95 -30.92 -2.38 7.83
N PHE A 96 -30.25 -2.37 8.98
CA PHE A 96 -30.67 -3.12 10.15
C PHE A 96 -31.96 -2.55 10.76
N GLU A 97 -32.10 -1.22 10.81
CA GLU A 97 -33.23 -0.53 11.44
C GLU A 97 -34.49 -0.48 10.55
N HIS A 98 -34.32 -0.25 9.24
CA HIS A 98 -35.41 0.01 8.30
C HIS A 98 -35.58 -1.08 7.25
N GLY A 99 -34.69 -2.07 7.22
CA GLY A 99 -34.66 -3.10 6.19
C GLY A 99 -34.09 -2.60 4.87
N LEU A 100 -34.26 -3.43 3.85
CA LEU A 100 -33.77 -3.17 2.50
C LEU A 100 -34.57 -2.03 1.84
N PRO A 101 -33.91 -1.06 1.17
CA PRO A 101 -34.57 -0.13 0.28
C PRO A 101 -35.37 -0.86 -0.81
N GLU A 102 -36.32 -0.17 -1.44
CA GLU A 102 -37.16 -0.74 -2.49
C GLU A 102 -36.34 -1.06 -3.74
N SER A 103 -35.31 -0.26 -4.00
CA SER A 103 -34.47 -0.39 -5.19
C SER A 103 -32.99 -0.11 -4.95
N GLN A 104 -32.15 -0.59 -5.88
CA GLN A 104 -30.73 -0.27 -5.87
C GLN A 104 -30.50 1.23 -6.04
N ALA A 105 -31.36 1.92 -6.79
CA ALA A 105 -31.23 3.36 -7.02
C ALA A 105 -31.44 4.14 -5.72
N GLU A 106 -32.44 3.74 -4.92
CA GLU A 106 -32.68 4.31 -3.59
C GLU A 106 -31.50 4.04 -2.65
N PHE A 107 -30.97 2.82 -2.66
CA PHE A 107 -29.78 2.48 -1.87
C PHE A 107 -28.56 3.35 -2.23
N VAL A 108 -28.39 3.67 -3.51
CA VAL A 108 -27.33 4.55 -4.00
C VAL A 108 -27.60 6.01 -3.62
N ALA A 109 -28.86 6.45 -3.70
CA ALA A 109 -29.26 7.80 -3.30
C ALA A 109 -28.98 8.05 -1.81
N GLU A 110 -29.25 7.09 -0.94
CA GLU A 110 -28.93 7.19 0.49
C GLU A 110 -27.42 7.33 0.74
N GLY A 111 -26.60 6.53 0.05
CA GLY A 111 -25.15 6.66 0.14
C GLY A 111 -24.65 8.01 -0.36
N GLN A 112 -25.30 8.59 -1.39
CA GLN A 112 -25.00 9.91 -1.90
C GLN A 112 -25.40 11.02 -0.92
N GLU A 113 -26.59 10.94 -0.35
CA GLU A 113 -27.08 11.88 0.67
C GLU A 113 -26.13 11.92 1.87
N TRP A 114 -25.66 10.75 2.32
CA TRP A 114 -24.66 10.68 3.38
C TRP A 114 -23.39 11.46 3.03
N PHE A 115 -22.87 11.34 1.81
CA PHE A 115 -21.69 12.11 1.41
C PHE A 115 -21.97 13.61 1.34
N VAL A 116 -23.17 14.03 0.93
CA VAL A 116 -23.57 15.45 0.95
C VAL A 116 -23.58 16.00 2.37
N MET A 117 -24.08 15.21 3.34
CA MET A 117 -24.18 15.62 4.74
C MET A 117 -22.84 15.56 5.50
N ASN A 118 -21.95 14.64 5.14
CA ASN A 118 -20.76 14.31 5.94
C ASN A 118 -19.41 14.66 5.28
N SER A 119 -19.37 15.15 4.04
CA SER A 119 -18.12 15.51 3.37
C SER A 119 -17.49 16.78 3.95
N LYS A 120 -16.30 16.65 4.55
CA LYS A 120 -15.55 17.76 5.19
C LYS A 120 -15.04 18.80 4.19
N ASP A 121 -14.65 18.35 3.00
CA ASP A 121 -13.98 19.17 1.98
C ASP A 121 -14.89 19.46 0.77
N GLY A 122 -16.21 19.20 0.90
CA GLY A 122 -17.19 19.34 -0.19
C GLY A 122 -16.96 18.40 -1.37
N THR A 123 -16.00 17.48 -1.26
CA THR A 123 -15.65 16.51 -2.28
C THR A 123 -16.59 15.31 -2.14
N VAL A 124 -17.55 15.18 -3.05
CA VAL A 124 -18.55 14.11 -3.08
C VAL A 124 -18.25 13.19 -4.27
N PRO A 125 -18.34 11.86 -4.11
CA PRO A 125 -18.18 10.95 -5.24
C PRO A 125 -19.41 11.00 -6.14
N ASP A 126 -19.19 10.88 -7.45
CA ASP A 126 -20.31 10.79 -8.39
C ASP A 126 -21.15 9.54 -8.13
N GLU A 127 -22.43 9.60 -8.49
CA GLU A 127 -23.38 8.49 -8.35
C GLU A 127 -22.83 7.18 -8.95
N SER A 128 -22.13 7.26 -10.09
CA SER A 128 -21.52 6.09 -10.74
C SER A 128 -20.47 5.41 -9.85
N GLN A 129 -19.69 6.18 -9.09
CA GLN A 129 -18.70 5.68 -8.17
C GLN A 129 -19.37 5.00 -6.97
N ILE A 130 -20.41 5.62 -6.40
CA ILE A 130 -21.19 5.07 -5.29
C ILE A 130 -21.89 3.78 -5.74
N ARG A 131 -22.58 3.81 -6.88
CA ARG A 131 -23.25 2.67 -7.49
C ARG A 131 -22.30 1.50 -7.70
N ARG A 132 -21.08 1.74 -8.18
CA ARG A 132 -20.07 0.68 -8.36
C ARG A 132 -19.71 0.00 -7.03
N LYS A 133 -19.64 0.75 -5.93
CA LYS A 133 -19.36 0.21 -4.59
C LYS A 133 -20.56 -0.58 -4.03
N LEU A 134 -21.77 -0.05 -4.19
CA LEU A 134 -22.96 -0.66 -3.59
C LEU A 134 -23.58 -1.80 -4.40
N SER A 135 -23.33 -1.86 -5.72
CA SER A 135 -23.83 -2.95 -6.60
C SER A 135 -23.52 -4.37 -6.12
N PRO A 136 -22.28 -4.73 -5.74
CA PRO A 136 -21.98 -6.07 -5.24
C PRO A 136 -22.72 -6.38 -3.93
N ILE A 137 -22.83 -5.41 -3.02
CA ILE A 137 -23.55 -5.55 -1.74
C ILE A 137 -25.04 -5.77 -2.01
N TRP A 138 -25.65 -4.95 -2.86
CA TRP A 138 -27.06 -5.09 -3.25
C TRP A 138 -27.37 -6.47 -3.83
N ARG A 139 -26.51 -6.96 -4.74
CA ARG A 139 -26.65 -8.31 -5.31
C ARG A 139 -26.53 -9.39 -4.24
N ALA A 140 -25.65 -9.24 -3.27
CA ALA A 140 -25.51 -10.19 -2.18
C ALA A 140 -26.74 -10.20 -1.26
N LEU A 141 -27.27 -9.02 -0.92
CA LEU A 141 -28.45 -8.88 -0.07
C LEU A 141 -29.75 -9.41 -0.72
N LYS A 142 -29.86 -9.34 -2.05
CA LYS A 142 -31.01 -9.89 -2.79
C LYS A 142 -30.91 -11.39 -3.08
N LYS A 143 -29.79 -12.05 -2.79
CA LYS A 143 -29.71 -13.50 -2.95
C LYS A 143 -30.59 -14.18 -1.88
N PRO A 144 -31.47 -15.11 -2.26
CA PRO A 144 -32.15 -15.95 -1.28
C PRO A 144 -31.10 -16.73 -0.49
N GLN A 145 -31.29 -16.81 0.83
CA GLN A 145 -30.50 -17.65 1.74
C GLN A 145 -30.94 -19.11 1.61
#